data_AF-F3KEV3-F1
#
_entry.id   AF-F3KEV3-F1
#
_cell.length_a   1.000
_cell.length_b   1.000
_cell.length_c   1.000
_cell.angle_alpha   90.00
_cell.angle_beta   90.00
_cell.angle_gamma   90.00
#
_symmetry.space_group_name_H-M   'P 1'
#
loop_
_entity.id
_entity.type
_entity.pdbx_description
1 polymer ?
#
loop_
_entity_poly.entity_id
_entity_poly.type
_entity_poly.pdbx_seq_one_letter_code
_entity_poly.pdbx_strand_id
1 'polypeptide(L)'
;MHASEALLQAAESEAWDQLSKLANERDLLIRAYFSKPVTVDNAIQIRDKIQRLLAIDDQVLGLARKEQQNLMPAMKAFSQNKKAINAYQQVNG
;
A
#
# COMPACT_ATOMS: atom_id res chain seq x y z
N MET A 1 1.26 16.58 -2.81
CA MET A 1 1.20 16.45 -1.35
C MET A 1 -0.12 15.83 -0.92
N HIS A 2 -1.27 16.34 -1.40
CA HIS A 2 -2.60 15.76 -1.13
C HIS A 2 -2.74 14.25 -1.41
N ALA A 3 -2.23 13.73 -2.53
CA ALA A 3 -2.34 12.31 -2.84
C ALA A 3 -1.57 11.39 -1.86
N SER A 4 -0.45 11.85 -1.32
CA SER A 4 0.34 11.09 -0.33
C SER A 4 -0.30 11.08 1.05
N GLU A 5 -0.86 12.21 1.47
CA GLU A 5 -1.61 12.30 2.73
C GLU A 5 -2.92 11.49 2.64
N ALA A 6 -3.58 11.50 1.48
CA ALA A 6 -4.75 10.65 1.22
C ALA A 6 -4.39 9.16 1.22
N LEU A 7 -3.21 8.76 0.73
CA LEU A 7 -2.71 7.38 0.83
C LEU A 7 -2.52 6.94 2.28
N LEU A 8 -1.94 7.81 3.11
CA LEU A 8 -1.77 7.53 4.54
C LEU A 8 -3.12 7.37 5.23
N GLN A 9 -4.04 8.32 5.00
CA GLN A 9 -5.39 8.26 5.58
C GLN A 9 -6.16 7.02 5.13
N ALA A 10 -6.04 6.63 3.85
CA ALA A 10 -6.65 5.42 3.34
C ALA A 10 -6.07 4.15 3.98
N ALA A 11 -4.75 4.10 4.23
CA ALA A 11 -4.10 3.01 4.93
C ALA A 11 -4.51 2.94 6.41
N GLU A 12 -4.61 4.08 7.08
CA GLU A 12 -5.08 4.18 8.48
C GLU A 12 -6.55 3.80 8.64
N SER A 13 -7.37 4.06 7.61
CA SER A 13 -8.80 3.76 7.59
C SER A 13 -9.13 2.39 6.96
N GLU A 14 -8.11 1.57 6.67
CA GLU A 14 -8.24 0.25 6.03
C GLU A 14 -9.00 0.28 4.68
N ALA A 15 -8.99 1.42 3.98
CA ALA A 15 -9.63 1.63 2.68
C ALA A 15 -8.75 1.09 1.53
N TRP A 16 -8.40 -0.20 1.61
CA TRP A 16 -7.42 -0.85 0.72
C TRP A 16 -7.78 -0.77 -0.77
N ASP A 17 -9.06 -0.77 -1.11
CA ASP A 17 -9.53 -0.64 -2.50
C ASP A 17 -9.14 0.71 -3.13
N GLN A 18 -9.07 1.76 -2.31
CA GLN A 18 -8.76 3.13 -2.75
C GLN A 18 -7.25 3.38 -2.86
N LEU A 19 -6.45 2.61 -2.12
CA LEU A 19 -4.99 2.74 -2.06
C LEU A 19 -4.33 2.57 -3.42
N SER A 20 -4.78 1.60 -4.23
CA SER A 20 -4.23 1.36 -5.58
C SER A 20 -4.46 2.56 -6.53
N LYS A 21 -5.65 3.17 -6.48
CA LYS A 21 -6.00 4.34 -7.29
C LYS A 21 -5.20 5.57 -6.87
N LEU A 22 -5.11 5.81 -5.57
CA LEU A 22 -4.35 6.95 -5.02
C LEU A 22 -2.84 6.80 -5.29
N ALA A 23 -2.30 5.58 -5.26
CA ALA A 23 -0.90 5.32 -5.61
C ALA A 23 -0.62 5.66 -7.08
N ASN A 24 -1.49 5.23 -7.98
CA ASN A 24 -1.37 5.56 -9.40
C ASN A 24 -1.45 7.08 -9.64
N GLU A 25 -2.38 7.77 -9.00
CA GLU A 25 -2.50 9.23 -9.10
C GLU A 25 -1.25 9.95 -8.58
N ARG A 26 -0.73 9.54 -7.42
CA ARG A 26 0.51 10.07 -6.86
C ARG A 26 1.69 9.88 -7.83
N ASP A 27 1.83 8.70 -8.41
CA ASP A 27 2.94 8.38 -9.31
C ASP A 27 2.88 9.21 -10.60
N LEU A 28 1.68 9.46 -11.13
CA LEU A 28 1.47 10.37 -12.26
C LEU A 28 1.90 11.80 -11.92
N LEU A 29 1.51 12.29 -10.74
CA LEU A 29 1.88 13.63 -10.27
C LEU A 29 3.40 13.78 -10.05
N ILE A 30 4.05 12.77 -9.47
CA ILE A 30 5.51 12.74 -9.29
C ILE A 30 6.20 12.80 -10.66
N ARG A 31 5.79 11.96 -11.61
CA ARG A 31 6.35 11.96 -12.97
C ARG A 31 6.16 13.29 -13.67
N ALA A 32 4.97 13.88 -13.57
CA ALA A 32 4.68 15.20 -14.14
C ALA A 32 5.55 16.29 -13.51
N TYR A 33 5.76 16.25 -12.20
CA TYR A 33 6.60 17.20 -11.48
C TYR A 33 8.06 17.14 -11.94
N PHE A 34 8.62 15.94 -12.05
CA PHE A 34 10.02 15.73 -12.48
C PHE A 34 10.22 15.72 -14.01
N SER A 35 9.16 15.92 -14.80
CA SER A 35 9.27 16.07 -16.26
C SER A 35 9.91 17.39 -16.69
N LYS A 36 10.01 18.36 -15.78
CA LYS A 36 10.65 19.67 -16.02
C LYS A 36 11.95 19.77 -15.22
N PRO A 37 13.02 20.38 -15.79
CA PRO A 37 14.26 20.59 -15.06
C PRO A 37 14.01 21.40 -13.78
N VAL A 38 14.53 20.89 -12.67
CA VAL A 38 14.50 21.57 -11.38
C VAL A 38 15.66 22.55 -11.31
N THR A 39 15.40 23.80 -10.96
CA THR A 39 16.45 24.80 -10.73
C THR A 39 17.16 24.54 -9.40
N VAL A 40 18.44 24.92 -9.30
CA VAL A 40 19.27 24.74 -8.09
C VAL A 40 18.64 25.44 -6.87
N ASP A 41 18.06 26.63 -7.05
CA ASP A 41 17.39 27.38 -5.98
C ASP A 41 16.18 26.63 -5.38
N ASN A 42 15.52 25.79 -6.17
CA ASN A 42 14.38 24.99 -5.71
C ASN A 42 14.82 23.66 -5.08
N ALA A 43 16.08 23.24 -5.22
CA ALA A 43 16.55 21.91 -4.82
C ALA A 43 16.44 21.68 -3.30
N ILE A 44 16.72 22.69 -2.47
CA ILE A 44 16.62 22.58 -1.00
C ILE A 44 15.16 22.37 -0.58
N GLN A 45 14.24 23.18 -1.10
CA GLN A 45 12.81 23.06 -0.77
C GLN A 45 12.18 21.75 -1.30
N ILE A 46 12.71 21.23 -2.40
CA ILE A 46 12.27 19.96 -2.98
C ILE A 46 12.77 18.78 -2.15
N ARG A 47 14.00 18.85 -1.61
CA ARG A 47 14.55 17.81 -0.73
C ARG A 47 13.64 17.51 0.45
N ASP A 48 13.20 18.54 1.17
CA ASP A 48 12.35 18.37 2.36
C ASP A 48 11.01 17.73 2.01
N LYS A 49 10.44 18.12 0.86
CA LYS A 49 9.20 17.54 0.33
C LYS A 49 9.37 16.06 -0.06
N ILE A 50 10.49 15.70 -0.67
CA ILE A 50 10.83 14.30 -1.01
C ILE A 50 11.00 13.48 0.27
N GLN A 51 11.73 13.98 1.25
CA GLN A 51 11.94 13.27 2.51
C GLN A 51 10.62 12.99 3.24
N ARG A 52 9.71 13.97 3.25
CA ARG A 52 8.37 13.77 3.81
C ARG A 52 7.54 12.75 3.02
N LEU A 53 7.64 12.76 1.69
CA LEU A 53 7.03 11.76 0.82
C LEU A 53 7.51 10.34 1.15
N LEU A 54 8.82 10.15 1.29
CA LEU A 54 9.41 8.85 1.64
C LEU A 54 8.98 8.37 3.03
N ALA A 55 8.93 9.27 4.01
CA ALA A 55 8.45 8.92 5.35
C ALA A 55 6.99 8.45 5.36
N ILE A 56 6.14 9.09 4.56
CA ILE A 56 4.74 8.67 4.39
C ILE A 56 4.67 7.29 3.72
N ASP A 57 5.49 7.05 2.70
CA ASP A 57 5.52 5.76 2.00
C ASP A 57 5.93 4.62 2.95
N ASP A 58 6.93 4.85 3.79
CA ASP A 58 7.35 3.89 4.82
C ASP A 58 6.22 3.58 5.81
N GLN A 59 5.44 4.59 6.22
CA GLN A 59 4.29 4.39 7.10
C GLN A 59 3.19 3.55 6.43
N VAL A 60 2.83 3.89 5.19
CA VAL A 60 1.83 3.15 4.41
C VAL A 60 2.27 1.69 4.22
N LEU A 61 3.53 1.45 3.87
CA LEU A 61 4.08 0.10 3.73
C LEU A 61 4.08 -0.67 5.05
N GLY A 62 4.37 -0.01 6.16
CA GLY A 62 4.29 -0.58 7.49
C GLY A 62 2.87 -1.06 7.84
N LEU A 63 1.87 -0.22 7.58
CA LEU A 63 0.45 -0.54 7.81
C LEU A 63 0.00 -1.70 6.91
N ALA A 64 0.32 -1.65 5.62
CA ALA A 64 -0.03 -2.70 4.68
C ALA A 64 0.59 -4.07 5.05
N ARG A 65 1.86 -4.08 5.49
CA ARG A 65 2.53 -5.30 5.96
C ARG A 65 1.90 -5.85 7.22
N LYS A 66 1.56 -4.98 8.17
CA LYS A 66 0.87 -5.38 9.41
C LYS A 66 -0.46 -6.04 9.08
N GLU A 67 -1.25 -5.44 8.18
CA GLU A 67 -2.55 -5.99 7.81
C GLU A 67 -2.42 -7.31 7.03
N GLN A 68 -1.45 -7.41 6.13
CA GLN A 68 -1.12 -8.68 5.49
C GLN A 68 -0.81 -9.78 6.52
N GLN A 69 -0.02 -9.47 7.55
CA GLN A 69 0.31 -10.42 8.62
C GLN A 69 -0.91 -10.85 9.43
N ASN A 70 -1.89 -9.96 9.63
CA ASN A 70 -3.16 -10.28 10.30
C ASN A 70 -4.03 -11.25 9.47
N LEU A 71 -4.03 -11.09 8.14
CA LEU A 71 -4.86 -11.89 7.23
C LEU A 71 -4.29 -13.28 6.93
N MET A 72 -2.96 -13.44 6.91
CA MET A 72 -2.30 -14.70 6.56
C MET A 72 -2.76 -15.92 7.41
N PRO A 73 -2.90 -15.84 8.75
CA PRO A 73 -3.40 -16.95 9.56
C PRO A 73 -4.81 -17.39 9.15
N ALA A 74 -5.73 -16.43 8.92
CA ALA A 74 -7.10 -16.72 8.51
C ALA A 74 -7.14 -17.40 7.13
N MET A 75 -6.33 -16.92 6.18
CA MET A 75 -6.20 -17.55 4.87
C MET A 75 -5.64 -18.98 4.96
N LYS A 76 -4.63 -19.19 5.82
CA LYS A 76 -4.05 -20.52 6.05
C LYS A 76 -5.09 -21.48 6.64
N ALA A 77 -5.83 -21.05 7.66
CA ALA A 77 -6.89 -21.84 8.27
C ALA A 77 -7.99 -22.20 7.26
N PHE A 78 -8.43 -21.24 6.44
CA PHE A 78 -9.40 -21.49 5.37
C PHE A 78 -8.91 -22.54 4.36
N SER A 79 -7.64 -22.44 3.95
CA SER A 79 -7.04 -23.42 3.03
C SER A 79 -6.96 -24.83 3.63
N GLN A 80 -6.69 -24.93 4.93
CA GLN A 80 -6.62 -26.20 5.66
C GLN A 80 -8.03 -26.81 5.81
N ASN A 81 -9.03 -26.00 6.14
CA ASN A 81 -10.42 -26.45 6.23
C ASN A 81 -10.93 -26.97 4.89
N LYS A 82 -10.62 -26.28 3.77
CA LYS A 82 -10.96 -26.76 2.43
C LYS A 82 -10.33 -28.12 2.12
N LYS A 83 -9.06 -28.33 2.51
CA LYS A 83 -8.38 -29.63 2.35
C LYS A 83 -9.04 -30.72 3.19
N ALA A 84 -9.42 -30.42 4.44
CA ALA A 84 -10.09 -31.37 5.32
C ALA A 84 -11.45 -31.81 4.75
N ILE A 85 -12.29 -30.86 4.32
CA ILE A 85 -13.59 -31.16 3.69
C ILE A 85 -13.42 -32.05 2.47
N ASN A 86 -12.47 -31.72 1.58
CA ASN A 86 -12.20 -32.53 0.39
C ASN A 86 -11.74 -33.95 0.76
N ALA A 87 -10.91 -34.10 1.79
CA ALA A 87 -10.45 -35.42 2.24
C ALA A 87 -11.61 -36.26 2.78
N TYR A 88 -12.52 -35.67 3.57
CA TYR A 88 -13.71 -36.37 4.06
C TYR A 88 -14.66 -36.79 2.93
N GLN A 89 -14.81 -35.98 1.88
CA GLN A 89 -15.60 -36.33 0.71
C GLN A 89 -15.01 -37.50 -0.09
N GLN A 90 -13.68 -37.68 -0.08
CA GLN A 90 -13.03 -38.80 -0.77
C GLN A 90 -12.96 -40.08 0.06
N VAL A 91 -13.05 -40.01 1.38
CA VAL A 91 -13.06 -41.18 2.27
C VAL A 91 -14.46 -41.77 2.44
N ASN A 92 -15.51 -40.96 2.29
CA ASN A 92 -16.92 -41.36 2.43
C ASN A 92 -17.65 -41.52 1.08
N GLY A 93 -16.91 -41.60 -0.04
CA GLY A 93 -17.43 -41.76 -1.40
C GLY A 93 -17.15 -43.13 -1.99
#